data_AF-A0A9E0ELI3-F1
#
_entry.id   AF-A0A9E0ELI3-F1
#
_cell.length_a   1.000
_cell.length_b   1.000
_cell.length_c   1.000
_cell.angle_alpha   90.00
_cell.angle_beta   90.00
_cell.angle_gamma   90.00
#
_symmetry.space_group_name_H-M   'P 1'
#
loop_
_entity.id
_entity.type
_entity.pdbx_description
1 polymer ?
#
loop_
_entity_poly.entity_id
_entity_poly.type
_entity_poly.pdbx_seq_one_letter_code
_entity_poly.pdbx_strand_id
1 'polypeptide(L)' 'MSELSNYIDEYLKTEYTLKSTLKDSVQSSVYLYQKNDSAKQIVKISQKNRNDHVLRRLRGQLNKNTATIYEVCSNDEDVT' A
#
# COMPACT_ATOMS: atom_id res chain seq x y z
N MET A 1 -4.77 -8.65 12.45
CA MET A 1 -3.67 -7.84 11.87
C MET A 1 -2.57 -8.75 11.35
N SER A 2 -2.23 -8.64 10.06
CA SER A 2 -1.20 -9.47 9.41
C SER A 2 0.21 -8.94 9.73
N GLU A 3 1.17 -9.80 10.07
CA GLU A 3 2.57 -9.41 10.36
C GLU A 3 3.19 -8.53 9.26
N LEU A 4 2.84 -8.81 7.99
CA LEU A 4 3.28 -8.03 6.84
C LEU A 4 2.81 -6.56 6.87
N SER A 5 1.59 -6.31 7.37
CA SER A 5 1.06 -4.95 7.47
C SER A 5 1.81 -4.11 8.50
N ASN A 6 2.22 -4.72 9.61
CA ASN A 6 3.04 -4.07 10.64
C ASN A 6 4.44 -3.77 10.12
N TYR A 7 5.08 -4.74 9.46
CA TYR A 7 6.38 -4.54 8.83
C TYR A 7 6.36 -3.38 7.83
N ILE A 8 5.33 -3.31 6.97
CA ILE A 8 5.18 -2.21 6.01
C ILE A 8 4.96 -0.87 6.73
N ASP A 9 4.15 -0.84 7.79
CA ASP A 9 3.88 0.40 8.53
C ASP A 9 5.12 0.93 9.26
N GLU A 10 5.88 0.04 9.90
CA GLU A 10 7.17 0.39 10.52
C GLU A 10 8.17 0.88 9.47
N TYR A 11 8.34 0.13 8.38
CA TYR A 11 9.23 0.50 7.29
C TYR A 11 8.86 1.86 6.69
N LEU A 12 7.56 2.13 6.50
CA LEU A 12 7.05 3.42 6.04
C LEU A 12 7.34 4.53 7.04
N LYS A 13 7.22 4.31 8.35
CA LYS A 13 7.52 5.32 9.37
C LYS A 13 9.02 5.61 9.47
N THR A 14 9.88 4.63 9.21
CA THR A 14 11.33 4.77 9.33
C THR A 14 11.96 5.38 8.07
N GLU A 15 11.62 4.87 6.89
CA GLU A 15 12.28 5.28 5.63
C GLU A 15 11.50 6.33 4.83
N TYR A 16 10.22 6.55 5.14
CA TYR A 16 9.36 7.45 4.39
C TYR A 16 8.66 8.47 5.30
N THR A 17 8.29 9.61 4.73
CA THR A 17 7.46 10.62 5.39
C THR A 17 6.10 10.66 4.69
N LEU A 18 5.03 10.66 5.48
CA LEU A 18 3.67 10.88 4.96
C LEU A 18 3.58 12.30 4.40
N LYS A 19 3.44 12.41 3.08
CA LYS A 19 3.39 13.70 2.38
C LYS A 19 1.97 14.23 2.31
N SER A 20 1.01 13.36 2.02
CA SER A 20 -0.38 13.76 1.88
C SER A 20 -1.32 12.57 1.98
N THR A 21 -2.51 12.82 2.52
CA THR A 21 -3.60 11.87 2.51
C THR A 21 -4.52 12.23 1.35
N LEU A 22 -4.46 11.43 0.28
CA LEU A 22 -5.25 11.67 -0.94
C LEU A 22 -6.72 11.28 -0.73
N LYS A 23 -6.95 10.24 0.06
CA LYS A 23 -8.28 9.76 0.39
C LYS A 23 -8.24 9.13 1.77
N ASP A 24 -9.15 9.55 2.64
CA ASP A 24 -9.37 8.89 3.93
C ASP A 24 -10.86 8.59 4.01
N SER A 25 -11.22 7.33 3.80
CA SER A 25 -12.63 6.91 3.85
C SER A 25 -12.70 5.51 4.40
N VAL A 26 -13.76 5.23 5.14
CA VAL A 26 -13.99 3.92 5.80
C VAL A 26 -13.91 2.74 4.83
N GLN A 27 -14.25 2.93 3.55
CA GLN A 27 -14.18 1.90 2.52
C GLN A 27 -12.86 1.87 1.75
N SER A 28 -12.14 3.00 1.68
CA SER A 28 -10.89 3.11 0.93
C SER A 28 -10.06 4.30 1.41
N SER A 29 -8.81 4.05 1.77
CA SER A 29 -7.84 5.09 2.12
C SER A 29 -6.63 5.02 1.20
N VAL A 30 -6.11 6.18 0.83
CA VAL A 30 -4.96 6.35 -0.06
C VAL A 30 -4.03 7.37 0.56
N TYR A 31 -2.82 6.92 0.89
CA TYR A 31 -1.78 7.71 1.53
C TYR A 31 -0.57 7.82 0.60
N LEU A 32 -0.05 9.02 0.44
CA LEU A 32 1.17 9.30 -0.33
C LEU A 32 2.34 9.46 0.62
N TYR A 33 3.35 8.61 0.44
CA TYR A 33 4.59 8.63 1.18
C TYR A 33 5.74 9.03 0.25
N GLN A 34 6.65 9.86 0.75
CA GLN A 34 7.88 10.24 0.05
C GLN A 34 9.07 9.68 0.82
N LYS A 35 10.02 9.05 0.11
CA LYS A 35 11.22 8.51 0.75
C LYS A 35 12.05 9.68 1.31
N ASN A 36 12.63 9.52 2.49
CA ASN A 36 13.42 10.58 3.12
C ASN A 36 14.72 10.85 2.35
N ASP A 37 15.33 9.78 1.83
CA ASP A 37 16.62 9.82 1.14
C ASP A 37 16.50 10.10 -0.38
N SER A 38 15.30 10.04 -0.95
CA SER A 38 15.10 10.16 -2.39
C SER A 38 13.78 10.82 -2.74
N ALA A 39 13.73 11.52 -3.89
CA ALA A 39 12.46 12.05 -4.43
C ALA A 39 11.46 10.95 -4.88
N LYS A 40 11.79 9.67 -4.65
CA LYS A 40 10.89 8.54 -4.85
C LYS A 40 9.67 8.65 -3.95
N GLN A 41 8.51 8.43 -4.54
CA GLN A 41 7.23 8.44 -3.85
C GLN A 41 6.56 7.08 -4.01
N ILE A 42 5.86 6.66 -2.97
CA ILE A 42 5.07 5.44 -2.96
C ILE A 42 3.67 5.74 -2.42
N VAL A 43 2.70 4.96 -2.86
CA VAL A 43 1.30 5.13 -2.48
C VAL A 43 0.86 3.89 -1.73
N LYS A 44 0.38 4.07 -0.49
CA LYS A 44 -0.28 3.02 0.28
C LYS A 44 -1.77 3.13 0.03
N ILE A 45 -2.33 2.11 -0.62
CA ILE A 45 -3.76 2.00 -0.89
C ILE A 45 -4.32 0.92 0.04
N SER A 46 -5.27 1.30 0.87
CA SER A 46 -6.08 0.40 1.68
C SER A 46 -7.50 0.42 1.14
N GLN A 47 -8.07 -0.73 0.80
CA GLN A 47 -9.45 -0.84 0.35
C GLN A 47 -10.12 -1.99 1.05
N LYS A 48 -11.36 -1.77 1.50
CA LYS A 48 -12.19 -2.82 2.09
C LYS A 48 -12.65 -3.83 1.02
N ASN A 49 -12.85 -3.36 -0.21
CA ASN A 49 -13.28 -4.23 -1.29
C ASN A 49 -12.10 -5.12 -1.74
N ARG A 50 -12.26 -6.45 -1.64
CA ARG A 50 -11.23 -7.45 -1.94
C ARG A 50 -10.98 -7.54 -3.45
N ASN A 51 -10.14 -6.64 -3.97
CA ASN A 51 -9.49 -6.77 -5.28
C ASN A 51 -8.07 -7.36 -5.14
N ASP A 52 -7.80 -8.06 -4.03
CA ASP A 52 -6.49 -8.61 -3.69
C ASP A 52 -5.96 -9.58 -4.76
N HIS A 53 -6.84 -10.40 -5.35
CA HIS A 53 -6.48 -11.30 -6.45
C HIS A 53 -5.92 -10.55 -7.67
N VAL A 54 -6.50 -9.40 -8.02
CA VAL A 54 -6.05 -8.58 -9.15
C VAL A 54 -4.71 -7.92 -8.82
N LEU A 55 -4.60 -7.32 -7.63
CA LEU A 55 -3.37 -6.66 -7.19
C LEU A 55 -2.21 -7.65 -7.04
N ARG A 56 -2.46 -8.86 -6.50
CA ARG A 56 -1.46 -9.94 -6.41
C ARG A 56 -0.98 -10.40 -7.79
N ARG A 57 -1.87 -10.41 -8.79
CA ARG A 57 -1.51 -10.76 -10.17
C ARG A 57 -0.72 -9.66 -10.88
N LEU A 58 -1.00 -8.40 -10.55
CA LEU A 58 -0.26 -7.23 -11.04
C LEU A 58 1.04 -6.98 -10.24
N ARG A 59 1.22 -7.61 -9.07
CA ARG A 59 2.45 -7.52 -8.26
C ARG A 59 3.65 -7.99 -9.06
N GLY A 60 4.69 -7.15 -9.11
CA GLY A 60 5.91 -7.42 -9.88
C GLY A 60 5.79 -7.21 -11.39
N GLN A 61 4.61 -6.85 -11.92
CA GLN A 61 4.49 -6.46 -13.32
C GLN A 61 4.95 -5.01 -13.50
N LEU A 62 6.05 -4.84 -14.22
CA LEU A 62 6.58 -3.55 -14.66
C LEU A 62 5.97 -3.18 -16.01
N ASN A 63 4.84 -2.49 -16.01
CA ASN A 63 4.32 -1.85 -17.22
C ASN A 63 4.63 -0.35 -17.17
N LYS A 64 5.07 0.22 -18.30
CA LYS A 64 5.34 1.66 -18.43
C LYS A 64 4.11 2.54 -18.13
N ASN A 65 2.91 1.98 -18.21
CA ASN A 65 1.65 2.70 -18.10
C ASN A 65 0.90 2.42 -16.79
N THR A 66 1.42 1.53 -15.92
CA THR A 66 0.77 1.19 -14.66
C THR A 66 1.71 1.39 -13.48
N ALA A 67 1.17 1.73 -12.32
CA ALA A 67 1.95 1.78 -11.10
C ALA A 67 2.51 0.37 -10.79
N THR A 68 3.79 0.31 -10.40
CA THR A 68 4.40 -0.93 -9.94
C THR A 68 3.87 -1.24 -8.54
N ILE A 69 3.22 -2.39 -8.40
CA ILE A 69 2.75 -2.89 -7.12
C ILE A 69 3.91 -3.63 -6.46
N TYR A 70 4.40 -3.09 -5.36
CA TYR A 70 5.47 -3.67 -4.56
C TYR A 70 4.96 -4.80 -3.68
N GLU A 71 3.98 -4.49 -2.84
CA GLU A 71 3.42 -5.43 -1.87
C GLU A 71 1.90 -5.34 -1.81
N VAL A 72 1.28 -6.49 -1.51
CA VAL A 72 -0.17 -6.61 -1.36
C VAL A 72 -0.46 -7.39 -0.09
N CYS A 73 -0.96 -6.69 0.93
CA CYS A 73 -1.48 -7.30 2.15
C CYS A 73 -2.99 -7.52 2.05
N SER A 74 -3.45 -8.69 2.45
CA SER A 74 -4.83 -8.91 2.87
C SER A 74 -4.87 -8.92 4.40
N ASN A 75 -5.86 -8.24 4.99
CA ASN A 75 -6.27 -8.59 6.34
C ASN A 75 -7.25 -9.76 6.20
N ASP A 76 -6.85 -10.90 6.75
CA ASP A 76 -7.66 -12.12 6.82
C ASP A 76 -8.64 -12.13 8.01
N GLU A 77 -8.92 -10.98 8.62
CA GLU A 77 -9.92 -10.81 9.71
C GLU A 77 -11.39 -10.84 9.23
N ASP A 78 -11.66 -11.45 8.08
CA ASP A 78 -13.03 -11.75 7.58
C ASP A 78 -13.16 -13.26 7.29
N VAL A 79 -12.50 -14.08 8.13
CA VAL A 79 -12.74 -15.53 8.20
C VAL A 79 -12.90 -15.95 9.66
N THR A 80 -13.91 -15.42 10.35
CA THR A 80 -14.82 -16.21 11.23
C THR A 80 -16.02 -15.38 11.65
#